data_AF-A0A518H241-F1
#
_entry.id   AF-A0A518H241-F1
#
_cell.length_a   1.000
_cell.length_b   1.000
_cell.length_c   1.000
_cell.angle_alpha   90.00
_cell.angle_beta   90.00
_cell.angle_gamma   90.00
#
_symmetry.space_group_name_H-M   'P 1'
#
loop_
_entity.id
_entity.type
_entity.pdbx_description
1 polymer ?
#
loop_
_entity_poly.entity_id
_entity_poly.type
_entity_poly.pdbx_seq_one_letter_code
_entity_poly.pdbx_strand_id
1 'polypeptide(L)'
;MALQKGRDMLIKLGDAATGTTIGGLTDTSITMGNNVVDGSTKDTNGWRELVEDASLKSFSIACSGFFKDSATDESIRAKAFAGTIDTYTLVFPNGDTIEGDFLIAGYTRNGAKDGVEQYSYTLESHGEPTFTAAA
;
A
#
# COMPACT_ATOMS: atom_id res chain seq x y z
N MET A 1 21.88 2.06 13.52
CA MET A 1 21.33 3.29 12.91
C MET A 1 21.99 3.50 11.56
N ALA A 2 21.36 3.06 10.48
CA ALA A 2 21.78 3.33 9.12
C ALA A 2 20.53 3.74 8.34
N LEU A 3 20.67 4.70 7.43
CA LEU A 3 19.61 5.09 6.51
C LEU A 3 19.27 3.90 5.61
N GLN A 4 17.99 3.60 5.45
CA GLN A 4 17.52 2.53 4.58
C GLN A 4 17.34 3.05 3.15
N LYS A 5 17.63 2.19 2.17
CA LYS A 5 17.51 2.55 0.76
C LYS A 5 16.06 2.32 0.32
N GLY A 6 15.39 3.37 -0.16
CA GLY A 6 14.03 3.25 -0.69
C GLY A 6 13.89 2.26 -1.85
N ARG A 7 14.96 2.03 -2.63
CA ARG A 7 14.96 1.02 -3.72
C ARG A 7 14.72 -0.41 -3.22
N ASP A 8 15.11 -0.68 -1.97
CA ASP A 8 14.99 -2.02 -1.39
C ASP A 8 13.58 -2.23 -0.80
N MET A 9 12.70 -1.22 -0.86
CA MET A 9 11.29 -1.37 -0.57
C MET A 9 10.59 -1.94 -1.80
N LEU A 10 10.00 -3.12 -1.65
CA LEU A 10 9.46 -3.90 -2.74
C LEU A 10 8.01 -4.28 -2.45
N ILE A 11 7.16 -4.25 -3.48
CA ILE A 11 5.82 -4.84 -3.41
C ILE A 11 5.81 -6.10 -4.25
N LYS A 12 5.23 -7.15 -3.69
CA LYS A 12 4.96 -8.42 -4.35
C LYS A 12 3.46 -8.64 -4.47
N LEU A 13 3.07 -9.22 -5.60
CA LEU A 13 1.72 -9.76 -5.80
C LEU A 13 1.72 -11.23 -5.37
N GLY A 14 0.93 -11.57 -4.37
CA GLY A 14 0.92 -12.86 -3.67
C GLY A 14 1.70 -12.85 -2.35
N ASP A 15 1.87 -14.04 -1.76
CA ASP A 15 2.62 -14.32 -0.54
C ASP A 15 4.09 -13.89 -0.67
N ALA A 16 4.73 -13.47 0.43
CA ALA A 16 6.16 -13.17 0.51
C ALA A 16 7.08 -14.24 -0.15
N ALA A 17 6.71 -15.53 -0.06
CA ALA A 17 7.53 -16.66 -0.52
C ALA A 17 7.41 -16.96 -2.02
N THR A 18 6.21 -16.83 -2.60
CA THR A 18 5.92 -17.19 -4.00
C THR A 18 5.50 -16.00 -4.87
N GLY A 19 5.32 -14.84 -4.24
CA GLY A 19 4.81 -13.64 -4.86
C GLY A 19 5.76 -13.05 -5.89
N THR A 20 5.18 -12.51 -6.95
CA THR A 20 5.93 -11.88 -8.04
C THR A 20 6.21 -10.43 -7.67
N THR A 21 7.47 -10.02 -7.72
CA THR A 21 7.86 -8.64 -7.42
C THR A 21 7.36 -7.71 -8.51
N ILE A 22 6.66 -6.65 -8.12
CA ILE A 22 6.19 -5.59 -9.00
C ILE A 22 7.40 -4.72 -9.37
N GLY A 23 7.88 -4.89 -10.60
CA GLY A 23 9.00 -4.14 -11.13
C GLY A 23 8.60 -2.76 -11.64
N GLY A 24 9.59 -1.89 -11.87
CA GLY A 24 9.36 -0.60 -12.53
C GLY A 24 8.85 0.52 -11.63
N LEU A 25 8.58 0.25 -10.35
CA LEU A 25 8.26 1.24 -9.34
C LEU A 25 9.46 2.17 -9.09
N THR A 26 9.20 3.47 -9.05
CA THR A 26 10.17 4.50 -8.63
C THR A 26 9.88 4.97 -7.23
N ASP A 27 8.60 5.07 -6.89
CA ASP A 27 8.12 5.57 -5.62
C ASP A 27 7.02 4.67 -5.08
N THR A 28 7.06 4.49 -3.78
CA THR A 28 6.03 3.75 -3.04
C THR A 28 5.84 4.46 -1.72
N SER A 29 4.61 4.91 -1.46
CA SER A 29 4.24 5.58 -0.23
C SER A 29 3.14 4.79 0.46
N ILE A 30 3.23 4.74 1.78
CA ILE A 30 2.34 3.95 2.63
C ILE A 30 1.68 4.91 3.60
N THR A 31 0.37 4.85 3.68
CA THR A 31 -0.43 5.68 4.57
C THR A 31 -1.35 4.78 5.37
N MET A 32 -1.26 4.88 6.69
CA MET A 32 -2.23 4.26 7.60
C MET A 32 -3.16 5.36 8.11
N GLY A 33 -4.43 5.26 7.75
CA GLY A 33 -5.48 6.15 8.21
C GLY A 33 -6.15 5.59 9.46
N ASN A 34 -6.37 6.45 10.45
CA ASN A 34 -7.15 6.12 11.64
C ASN A 34 -8.28 7.13 11.79
N ASN A 35 -9.52 6.67 11.64
CA ASN A 35 -10.69 7.50 11.92
C ASN A 35 -10.94 7.53 13.43
N VAL A 36 -10.39 8.55 14.09
CA VAL A 36 -10.51 8.77 15.53
C VAL A 36 -11.96 9.00 15.95
N VAL A 37 -12.42 8.26 16.95
CA VAL A 37 -13.75 8.41 17.55
C VAL A 37 -13.64 9.27 18.80
N ASP A 38 -14.42 10.35 18.84
CA ASP A 38 -14.53 11.23 19.99
C ASP A 38 -15.45 10.60 21.05
N GLY A 39 -14.93 10.43 22.26
CA GLY A 39 -15.65 9.87 23.41
C GLY A 39 -15.92 10.89 24.52
N SER A 40 -15.78 12.18 24.25
CA SER A 40 -15.79 13.22 25.28
C SER A 40 -17.14 13.26 26.00
N THR A 41 -17.11 13.30 27.33
CA THR A 41 -18.32 13.38 28.18
C THR A 41 -18.36 14.72 28.93
N LYS A 42 -19.45 15.00 29.66
CA LYS A 42 -19.58 16.23 30.47
C LYS A 42 -18.53 16.35 31.57
N ASP A 43 -17.82 15.28 31.90
CA ASP A 43 -16.79 15.24 32.94
C ASP A 43 -15.37 15.50 32.40
N THR A 44 -15.19 15.57 31.08
CA THR A 44 -13.86 15.70 30.46
C THR A 44 -13.19 17.08 30.66
N ASN A 45 -13.74 17.94 31.54
CA ASN A 45 -13.19 19.25 31.91
C ASN A 45 -12.74 20.12 30.71
N GLY A 46 -13.44 19.98 29.58
CA GLY A 46 -13.16 20.72 28.33
C GLY A 46 -12.05 20.16 27.44
N TRP A 47 -11.43 19.03 27.79
CA TRP A 47 -10.47 18.34 26.92
C TRP A 47 -11.17 17.32 26.03
N ARG A 48 -10.49 16.91 24.94
CA ARG A 48 -10.99 15.86 24.07
C ARG A 48 -10.48 14.50 24.56
N GLU A 49 -11.38 13.57 24.79
CA GLU A 49 -11.07 12.16 25.04
C GLU A 49 -11.38 11.33 23.80
N LEU A 50 -10.44 10.47 23.40
CA LEU A 50 -10.58 9.59 22.24
C LEU A 50 -10.82 8.16 22.72
N VAL A 51 -11.68 7.43 22.00
CA VAL A 51 -11.93 6.01 22.30
C VAL A 51 -10.92 5.16 21.56
N GLU A 52 -10.08 4.45 22.31
CA GLU A 52 -9.14 3.47 21.74
C GLU A 52 -9.90 2.31 21.08
N ASP A 53 -9.38 1.83 19.95
CA ASP A 53 -9.89 0.67 19.19
C ASP A 53 -11.33 0.77 18.61
N ALA A 54 -12.03 1.89 18.82
CA ALA A 54 -13.28 2.20 18.11
C ALA A 54 -13.04 2.78 16.70
N SER A 55 -11.79 3.08 16.36
CA SER A 55 -11.40 3.71 15.11
C SER A 55 -11.34 2.74 13.94
N LEU A 56 -12.02 3.09 12.84
CA LEU A 56 -11.78 2.41 11.57
C LEU A 56 -10.33 2.68 11.13
N LYS A 57 -9.59 1.60 10.90
CA LYS A 57 -8.22 1.64 10.37
C LYS A 57 -8.30 1.38 8.87
N SER A 58 -7.67 2.23 8.07
CA SER A 58 -7.48 2.01 6.64
C SER A 58 -5.99 1.98 6.34
N PHE A 59 -5.60 1.16 5.38
CA PHE A 59 -4.22 1.10 4.92
C PHE A 59 -4.20 1.29 3.41
N SER A 60 -3.54 2.34 2.97
CA SER A 60 -3.44 2.72 1.56
C SER A 60 -1.99 2.71 1.13
N ILE A 61 -1.70 2.12 -0.03
CA ILE A 61 -0.37 2.10 -0.63
C ILE A 61 -0.46 2.75 -1.99
N ALA A 62 0.22 3.88 -2.17
CA ALA A 62 0.31 4.53 -3.47
C ALA A 62 1.66 4.20 -4.12
N CYS A 63 1.58 3.77 -5.37
CA CYS A 63 2.71 3.30 -6.16
C CYS A 63 2.79 4.09 -7.46
N SER A 64 3.98 4.48 -7.86
CA SER A 64 4.21 5.07 -9.18
C SER A 64 5.52 4.57 -9.79
N GLY A 65 5.55 4.49 -11.11
CA GLY A 65 6.69 3.97 -11.84
C GLY A 65 6.64 4.23 -13.33
N PHE A 66 7.63 3.67 -14.03
CA PHE A 66 7.72 3.70 -15.48
C PHE A 66 7.16 2.41 -16.08
N PHE A 67 6.29 2.56 -17.08
CA PHE A 67 5.68 1.41 -17.74
C PHE A 67 6.74 0.71 -18.60
N LYS A 68 7.02 -0.57 -18.28
CA LYS A 68 8.04 -1.38 -18.96
C LYS A 68 7.46 -2.55 -19.74
N ASP A 69 6.13 -2.62 -19.86
CA ASP A 69 5.38 -3.71 -20.50
C ASP A 69 5.79 -5.09 -19.96
N SER A 70 5.90 -5.20 -18.63
CA SER A 70 6.19 -6.47 -17.99
C SER A 70 4.92 -7.29 -17.76
N ALA A 71 5.04 -8.61 -17.65
CA ALA A 71 3.91 -9.50 -17.32
C ALA A 71 3.22 -9.11 -15.99
N THR A 72 3.96 -8.52 -15.06
CA THR A 72 3.44 -8.02 -13.79
C THR A 72 2.60 -6.76 -13.98
N ASP A 73 3.01 -5.85 -14.88
CA ASP A 73 2.23 -4.64 -15.22
C ASP A 73 0.89 -5.03 -15.87
N GLU A 74 0.90 -6.02 -16.77
CA GLU A 74 -0.33 -6.54 -17.37
C GLU A 74 -1.25 -7.19 -16.34
N SER A 75 -0.68 -7.92 -15.38
CA SER A 75 -1.43 -8.55 -14.29
C SER A 75 -2.09 -7.51 -13.38
N ILE A 76 -1.37 -6.45 -13.00
CA ILE A 76 -1.92 -5.35 -12.19
C ILE A 76 -3.02 -4.63 -12.95
N ARG A 77 -2.80 -4.34 -14.23
CA ARG A 77 -3.82 -3.73 -15.09
C ARG A 77 -5.07 -4.59 -15.16
N ALA A 78 -4.94 -5.89 -15.43
CA ALA A 78 -6.07 -6.81 -15.50
C ALA A 78 -6.86 -6.84 -14.18
N LYS A 79 -6.17 -6.88 -13.03
CA LYS A 79 -6.78 -6.84 -11.70
C LYS A 79 -7.46 -5.50 -11.40
N ALA A 80 -6.87 -4.38 -11.83
CA ALA A 80 -7.49 -3.05 -11.70
C ALA A 80 -8.81 -2.95 -12.48
N PHE A 81 -8.87 -3.52 -13.69
CA PHE A 81 -10.11 -3.55 -14.47
C PHE A 81 -11.14 -4.54 -13.93
N ALA A 82 -10.69 -5.68 -13.39
CA ALA A 82 -11.59 -6.68 -12.80
C ALA A 82 -12.11 -6.26 -11.42
N GLY A 83 -11.45 -5.33 -10.74
CA GLY A 83 -11.80 -4.92 -9.37
C GLY A 83 -11.63 -6.06 -8.37
N THR A 84 -10.64 -6.92 -8.58
CA THR A 84 -10.41 -8.08 -7.71
C THR A 84 -9.61 -7.70 -6.47
N ILE A 85 -10.01 -8.28 -5.34
CA ILE A 85 -9.21 -8.27 -4.12
C ILE A 85 -8.21 -9.40 -4.24
N ASP A 86 -6.94 -9.08 -4.04
CA ASP A 86 -5.84 -10.02 -4.12
C ASP A 86 -4.86 -9.78 -2.98
N THR A 87 -4.09 -10.80 -2.63
CA THR A 87 -3.07 -10.68 -1.59
C THR A 87 -1.83 -9.96 -2.15
N TYR A 88 -1.37 -8.95 -1.42
CA TYR A 88 -0.12 -8.25 -1.70
C TYR A 88 0.79 -8.30 -0.48
N THR A 89 2.08 -8.47 -0.75
CA THR A 89 3.11 -8.46 0.29
C THR A 89 4.08 -7.32 0.03
N LEU A 90 4.16 -6.38 0.97
CA LEU A 90 5.18 -5.34 1.01
C LEU A 90 6.38 -5.86 1.80
N VAL A 91 7.58 -5.66 1.27
CA VAL A 91 8.85 -6.02 1.89
C VAL A 91 9.67 -4.76 2.10
N PHE A 92 10.09 -4.52 3.34
CA PHE A 92 10.91 -3.39 3.72
C PHE A 92 12.41 -3.74 3.73
N PRO A 93 13.30 -2.73 3.62
CA PRO A 93 14.74 -2.96 3.61
C PRO A 93 15.33 -3.50 4.93
N ASN A 94 14.64 -3.35 6.05
CA ASN A 94 15.01 -4.01 7.32
C ASN A 94 14.63 -5.49 7.37
N GLY A 95 13.89 -5.99 6.38
CA GLY A 95 13.36 -7.36 6.34
C GLY A 95 11.95 -7.49 6.91
N ASP A 96 11.34 -6.39 7.39
CA ASP A 96 9.94 -6.43 7.81
C ASP A 96 9.05 -6.68 6.59
N THR A 97 7.95 -7.38 6.81
CA THR A 97 6.94 -7.62 5.77
C THR A 97 5.55 -7.23 6.25
N ILE A 98 4.75 -6.68 5.33
CA ILE A 98 3.32 -6.48 5.53
C ILE A 98 2.60 -7.29 4.47
N GLU A 99 1.80 -8.26 4.89
CA GLU A 99 0.96 -9.06 4.01
C GLU A 99 -0.50 -8.75 4.28
N GLY A 100 -1.30 -8.59 3.23
CA GLY A 100 -2.73 -8.40 3.36
C GLY A 100 -3.45 -8.45 2.03
N ASP A 101 -4.77 -8.50 2.10
CA ASP A 101 -5.61 -8.42 0.92
C ASP A 101 -5.88 -6.95 0.57
N PHE A 102 -5.63 -6.58 -0.69
CA PHE A 102 -5.82 -5.22 -1.18
C PHE A 102 -6.62 -5.20 -2.48
N LEU A 103 -7.38 -4.13 -2.65
CA LEU A 103 -8.06 -3.78 -3.89
C LEU A 103 -7.31 -2.63 -4.56
N ILE A 104 -7.17 -2.67 -5.88
CA ILE A 104 -6.67 -1.51 -6.64
C ILE A 104 -7.81 -0.47 -6.75
N ALA A 105 -7.75 0.56 -5.91
CA ALA A 105 -8.75 1.63 -5.84
C ALA A 105 -8.64 2.63 -7.01
N GLY A 106 -7.44 2.80 -7.56
CA GLY A 106 -7.20 3.69 -8.67
C GLY A 106 -6.01 3.23 -9.49
N TYR A 107 -6.13 3.33 -10.82
CA TYR A 107 -5.07 3.05 -11.77
C TYR A 107 -5.04 4.18 -12.81
N THR A 108 -3.86 4.76 -13.04
CA THR A 108 -3.66 5.88 -13.96
C THR A 108 -2.42 5.63 -14.81
N ARG A 109 -2.50 5.98 -16.10
CA ARG A 109 -1.38 5.96 -17.04
C ARG A 109 -1.23 7.32 -17.69
N ASN A 110 0.00 7.83 -17.70
CA ASN A 110 0.34 9.11 -18.30
C ASN A 110 1.50 8.92 -19.28
N GLY A 111 1.27 9.26 -20.54
CA GLY A 111 2.31 9.32 -21.57
C GLY A 111 2.43 10.73 -22.12
N ALA A 112 3.52 11.43 -21.81
CA ALA A 112 3.82 12.72 -22.43
C ALA A 112 4.40 12.50 -23.83
N LYS A 113 4.09 13.39 -24.78
CA LYS A 113 4.57 13.31 -26.18
C LYS A 113 6.10 13.20 -26.28
N ASP A 114 6.82 13.86 -25.39
CA ASP A 114 8.29 13.89 -25.33
C ASP A 114 8.84 13.20 -24.06
N GLY A 115 8.06 12.29 -23.45
CA GLY A 115 8.42 11.63 -22.19
C GLY A 115 8.20 10.12 -22.19
N VAL A 116 8.73 9.45 -21.16
CA VAL A 116 8.50 8.02 -20.92
C VAL A 116 7.11 7.84 -20.32
N GLU A 117 6.44 6.76 -20.70
CA GLU A 117 5.15 6.41 -20.12
C GLU A 117 5.28 6.05 -18.64
N GLN A 118 4.46 6.69 -17.82
CA GLN A 118 4.37 6.50 -16.38
C GLN A 118 3.05 5.83 -16.04
N TYR A 119 3.07 5.03 -14.98
CA TYR A 119 1.87 4.45 -14.41
C TYR A 119 1.86 4.69 -12.90
N SER A 120 0.67 4.89 -12.35
CA SER A 120 0.46 4.96 -10.92
C SER A 120 -0.79 4.18 -10.54
N TYR A 121 -0.75 3.58 -9.36
CA TYR A 121 -1.90 2.88 -8.80
C TYR A 121 -1.95 3.03 -7.29
N THR A 122 -3.15 2.94 -6.73
CA THR A 122 -3.40 2.99 -5.30
C THR A 122 -4.06 1.68 -4.87
N LEU A 123 -3.46 1.02 -3.89
CA LEU A 123 -4.00 -0.16 -3.22
C LEU A 123 -4.69 0.28 -1.93
N GLU A 124 -5.89 -0.21 -1.69
CA GLU A 124 -6.66 0.03 -0.47
C GLU A 124 -6.89 -1.31 0.24
N SER A 125 -6.63 -1.37 1.55
CA SER A 125 -6.75 -2.60 2.33
C SER A 125 -8.17 -3.11 2.40
N HIS A 126 -8.32 -4.41 2.19
CA HIS A 126 -9.52 -5.18 2.45
C HIS A 126 -9.26 -6.12 3.63
N GLY A 127 -9.62 -5.69 4.84
CA GLY A 127 -9.38 -6.46 6.07
C GLY A 127 -8.09 -6.06 6.77
N GLU A 128 -7.65 -6.91 7.70
CA GLU A 128 -6.51 -6.64 8.57
C GLU A 128 -5.19 -7.07 7.90
N PRO A 129 -4.26 -6.13 7.63
CA PRO A 129 -2.92 -6.49 7.17
C PRO A 129 -2.09 -7.05 8.34
N THR A 130 -1.35 -8.13 8.08
CA THR A 130 -0.44 -8.76 9.04
C THR A 130 0.95 -8.19 8.89
N PHE A 131 1.47 -7.56 9.95
CA PHE A 131 2.85 -7.11 10.04
C PHE A 131 3.74 -8.19 10.66
N THR A 132 4.81 -8.56 9.98
CA THR A 132 5.84 -9.47 10.48
C THR A 132 7.17 -8.73 10.56
N ALA A 133 7.70 -8.60 11.77
CA ALA A 133 9.02 -7.99 11.98
C ALA A 133 10.14 -8.94 11.57
N ALA A 134 11.22 -8.39 11.01
CA ALA A 134 12.47 -9.12 10.83
C ALA A 134 13.04 -9.55 12.19
N ALA A 135 13.57 -10.78 12.25
CA ALA A 135 14.28 -11.32 13.41
C ALA A 135 15.68 -10.74 13.57
#